data_AF-A0A9P7NN27-F1
#
_entry.id   AF-A0A9P7NN27-F1
#
_cell.length_a   1.000
_cell.length_b   1.000
_cell.length_c   1.000
_cell.angle_alpha   90.00
_cell.angle_beta   90.00
_cell.angle_gamma   90.00
#
_symmetry.space_group_name_H-M   'P 1'
#
loop_
_entity.id
_entity.type
_entity.pdbx_description
1 polymer ?
#
loop_
_entity_poly.entity_id
_entity_poly.type
_entity_poly.pdbx_seq_one_letter_code
_entity_poly.pdbx_strand_id
1 'polypeptide(L)'
;MSTSSCLNPAIQVVDSPAEILSLLGSIENVPTLYVDLEGCPLSRHGSISILTLYVPSLSTAYIVDVHTMGKVAFNIANAAGVTLKAVLEASQINKVFFDVRNDSDSLFHHFQISLQGVQDLQLMELATRRQNRRLVAGLARAIQNDSPISSSDKLKWEQHKKSTNDLFDPQKGGRFEVFSERPFRKGILEYCVGDVVLLPGLYNIYERKLSAVWRERVRTATVARVRLSQSASYVPNNRDNALGPW
;
A
#
# COMPACT_ATOMS: atom_id res chain seq x y z
N MET A 1 -24.92 -11.76 -6.26
CA MET A 1 -25.11 -11.26 -4.89
C MET A 1 -24.07 -10.16 -4.67
N SER A 2 -24.53 -8.99 -4.23
CA SER A 2 -23.87 -7.67 -4.18
C SER A 2 -22.33 -7.62 -4.24
N THR A 3 -21.76 -7.19 -5.37
CA THR A 3 -20.32 -6.88 -5.52
C THR A 3 -20.05 -5.37 -5.67
N SER A 4 -21.07 -4.52 -5.54
CA SER A 4 -20.95 -3.10 -5.89
C SER A 4 -20.44 -2.19 -4.76
N SER A 5 -20.47 -2.61 -3.49
CA SER A 5 -20.07 -1.74 -2.38
C SER A 5 -18.54 -1.64 -2.16
N CYS A 6 -17.77 -2.64 -2.61
CA CYS A 6 -16.31 -2.63 -2.41
C CYS A 6 -15.54 -1.70 -3.36
N LEU A 7 -16.15 -1.17 -4.42
CA LEU A 7 -15.45 -0.31 -5.38
C LEU A 7 -15.41 1.16 -4.97
N ASN A 8 -16.28 1.57 -4.05
CA ASN A 8 -16.41 2.96 -3.60
C ASN A 8 -16.48 2.99 -2.06
N PRO A 9 -15.36 2.73 -1.36
CA PRO A 9 -15.35 2.81 0.08
C PRO A 9 -15.57 4.24 0.56
N ALA A 10 -16.06 4.39 1.79
CA ALA A 10 -16.06 5.68 2.46
C ALA A 10 -14.60 6.15 2.61
N ILE A 11 -14.34 7.42 2.34
CA ILE A 11 -13.02 8.03 2.51
C ILE A 11 -13.04 8.81 3.82
N GLN A 12 -12.17 8.44 4.76
CA GLN A 12 -11.99 9.17 6.01
C GLN A 12 -10.58 9.76 6.05
N VAL A 13 -10.50 11.09 6.01
CA VAL A 13 -9.23 11.78 6.25
C VAL A 13 -8.90 11.68 7.74
N VAL A 14 -7.64 11.43 8.05
CA VAL A 14 -7.10 11.33 9.41
C VAL A 14 -5.95 12.33 9.48
N ASP A 15 -6.26 13.56 9.89
CA ASP A 15 -5.31 14.70 9.90
C ASP A 15 -5.06 15.28 11.30
N SER A 16 -5.70 14.71 12.31
CA SER A 16 -5.55 15.12 13.70
C SER A 16 -5.23 13.97 14.66
N PRO A 17 -4.66 14.27 15.85
CA PRO A 17 -4.46 13.29 16.90
C PRO A 17 -5.71 12.51 17.32
N ALA A 18 -6.86 13.20 17.38
CA ALA A 18 -8.12 12.57 17.77
C ALA A 18 -8.60 11.55 16.72
N GLU A 19 -8.37 11.83 15.44
CA GLU A 19 -8.73 10.90 14.37
C GLU A 19 -7.77 9.71 14.30
N ILE A 20 -6.49 9.87 14.64
CA ILE A 20 -5.58 8.73 14.83
C ILE A 20 -6.12 7.78 15.91
N LEU A 21 -6.58 8.32 17.05
CA LEU A 21 -7.19 7.51 18.11
C LEU A 21 -8.47 6.80 17.64
N SER A 22 -9.32 7.49 16.87
CA SER A 22 -10.53 6.91 16.27
C SER A 22 -10.20 5.80 15.25
N LEU A 23 -9.18 6.02 14.42
CA LEU A 23 -8.65 5.01 13.50
C LEU A 23 -8.18 3.77 14.26
N LEU A 24 -7.37 3.94 15.32
CA LEU A 24 -6.87 2.83 16.13
C LEU A 24 -8.01 2.01 16.74
N GLY A 25 -9.05 2.66 17.26
CA GLY A 25 -10.24 1.96 17.75
C GLY A 25 -10.99 1.21 16.65
N SER A 26 -11.05 1.76 15.44
CA SER A 26 -11.71 1.12 14.29
C SER A 26 -10.97 -0.13 13.79
N ILE A 27 -9.64 -0.18 13.94
CA ILE A 27 -8.81 -1.27 13.40
C ILE A 27 -8.31 -2.28 14.43
N GLU A 28 -8.69 -2.14 15.70
CA GLU A 28 -8.16 -2.95 16.82
C GLU A 28 -8.24 -4.48 16.56
N ASN A 29 -9.34 -4.94 15.96
CA ASN A 29 -9.58 -6.36 15.68
C ASN A 29 -9.50 -6.71 14.19
N VAL A 30 -8.87 -5.85 13.39
CA VAL A 30 -8.74 -6.05 11.94
C VAL A 30 -7.47 -6.87 11.67
N PRO A 31 -7.60 -8.11 11.15
CA PRO A 31 -6.42 -8.98 10.96
C PRO A 31 -5.60 -8.62 9.72
N THR A 32 -6.17 -7.89 8.77
CA THR A 32 -5.53 -7.56 7.49
C THR A 32 -5.86 -6.14 7.08
N LEU A 33 -4.81 -5.36 6.82
CA LEU A 33 -4.86 -4.00 6.29
C LEU A 33 -4.28 -3.97 4.88
N TYR A 34 -4.89 -3.21 3.99
CA TYR A 34 -4.36 -2.98 2.64
C TYR A 34 -3.76 -1.58 2.61
N VAL A 35 -2.48 -1.50 2.31
CA VAL A 35 -1.67 -0.32 2.61
C VAL A 35 -0.95 0.15 1.36
N ASP A 36 -0.92 1.47 1.19
CA ASP A 36 -0.09 2.14 0.20
C ASP A 36 0.34 3.51 0.73
N LEU A 37 1.47 4.03 0.25
CA LEU A 37 2.00 5.33 0.64
C LEU A 37 2.11 6.24 -0.59
N GLU A 38 2.00 7.54 -0.36
CA GLU A 38 2.25 8.54 -1.40
C GLU A 38 3.05 9.72 -0.85
N GLY A 39 3.83 10.38 -1.71
CA GLY A 39 4.66 11.52 -1.33
C GLY A 39 5.67 11.94 -2.39
N CYS A 40 6.69 12.69 -1.98
CA CYS A 40 7.84 12.97 -2.85
C CYS A 40 8.72 11.71 -2.94
N PRO A 41 9.23 11.36 -4.14
CA PRO A 41 9.59 10.00 -4.54
C PRO A 41 10.00 9.08 -3.39
N LEU A 42 9.12 8.14 -3.07
CA LEU A 42 9.25 7.30 -1.87
C LEU A 42 10.60 6.58 -1.84
N SER A 43 11.36 6.92 -0.82
CA SER A 43 12.57 6.25 -0.34
C SER A 43 13.05 6.98 0.92
N ARG A 44 14.20 6.57 1.47
CA ARG A 44 14.98 7.33 2.46
C ARG A 44 15.42 8.72 1.99
N HIS A 45 15.38 8.99 0.67
CA HIS A 45 15.78 10.27 0.09
C HIS A 45 14.59 11.17 -0.28
N GLY A 46 13.36 10.64 -0.20
CA GLY A 46 12.12 11.38 -0.41
C GLY A 46 11.38 11.66 0.90
N SER A 47 10.06 11.69 0.84
CA SER A 47 9.20 11.90 2.01
C SER A 47 7.86 11.17 1.86
N ILE A 48 7.24 10.82 2.99
CA ILE A 48 5.87 10.31 3.02
C ILE A 48 4.94 11.51 3.28
N SER A 49 3.95 11.70 2.41
CA SER A 49 2.91 12.71 2.59
C SER A 49 1.59 12.11 3.03
N ILE A 50 1.29 10.90 2.56
CA ILE A 50 0.03 10.19 2.80
C ILE A 50 0.35 8.72 3.10
N LEU A 51 -0.34 8.16 4.08
CA LEU A 51 -0.47 6.71 4.26
C LEU A 51 -1.94 6.34 4.11
N THR A 52 -2.24 5.42 3.21
CA THR A 52 -3.59 4.93 2.96
C THR A 52 -3.78 3.57 3.62
N LEU A 53 -4.84 3.40 4.40
CA LEU A 53 -5.28 2.11 4.93
C LEU A 53 -6.67 1.78 4.42
N TYR A 54 -6.82 0.72 3.66
CA TYR A 54 -8.14 0.19 3.33
C TYR A 54 -8.50 -1.01 4.20
N VAL A 55 -9.70 -0.94 4.79
CA VAL A 55 -10.29 -1.97 5.64
C VAL A 55 -11.59 -2.47 5.01
N PRO A 56 -11.55 -3.60 4.26
CA PRO A 56 -12.72 -4.08 3.52
C PRO A 56 -13.93 -4.39 4.40
N SER A 57 -13.72 -4.91 5.62
CA SER A 57 -14.80 -5.22 6.56
C SER A 57 -15.57 -3.99 7.03
N LEU A 58 -14.95 -2.81 6.97
CA LEU A 58 -15.58 -1.52 7.27
C LEU A 58 -16.05 -0.80 6.00
N SER A 59 -15.63 -1.26 4.82
CA SER A 59 -15.80 -0.53 3.56
C SER A 59 -15.28 0.91 3.64
N THR A 60 -14.15 1.10 4.34
CA THR A 60 -13.55 2.43 4.61
C THR A 60 -12.09 2.44 4.24
N ALA A 61 -11.67 3.49 3.53
CA ALA A 61 -10.29 3.86 3.30
C ALA A 61 -9.94 5.07 4.16
N TYR A 62 -8.94 4.91 5.02
CA TYR A 62 -8.41 5.95 5.88
C TYR A 62 -7.19 6.57 5.22
N ILE A 63 -7.20 7.91 5.08
CA ILE A 63 -6.15 8.70 4.46
C ILE A 63 -5.43 9.45 5.57
N VAL A 64 -4.31 8.92 6.03
CA VAL A 64 -3.52 9.49 7.12
C VAL A 64 -2.61 10.59 6.57
N ASP A 65 -2.80 11.81 7.07
CA ASP A 65 -1.98 12.97 6.73
C ASP A 65 -0.62 12.92 7.46
N VAL A 66 0.31 12.18 6.86
CA VAL A 66 1.68 12.06 7.38
C VAL A 66 2.46 13.36 7.18
N HIS A 67 2.18 14.14 6.14
CA HIS A 67 2.85 15.41 5.89
C HIS A 67 2.66 16.40 7.04
N THR A 68 1.41 16.61 7.47
CA THR A 68 1.06 17.59 8.51
C THR A 68 1.42 17.08 9.90
N MET A 69 1.13 15.80 10.19
CA MET A 69 1.35 15.24 11.53
C MET A 69 2.79 14.77 11.76
N GLY A 70 3.55 14.45 10.71
CA GLY A 70 4.89 13.89 10.82
C GLY A 70 4.92 12.67 11.76
N LYS A 71 5.83 12.69 12.75
CA LYS A 71 5.97 11.59 13.73
C LYS A 71 4.73 11.39 14.61
N VAL A 72 3.89 12.42 14.77
CA VAL A 72 2.69 12.36 15.60
C VAL A 72 1.70 11.33 15.05
N ALA A 73 1.59 11.19 13.72
CA ALA A 73 0.75 10.19 13.06
C ALA A 73 1.02 8.76 13.54
N PHE A 74 2.27 8.48 13.95
CA PHE A 74 2.73 7.13 14.28
C PHE A 74 2.92 6.89 15.78
N ASN A 75 3.07 7.96 16.58
CA ASN A 75 3.48 7.86 17.98
C ASN A 75 2.37 8.16 18.99
N ILE A 76 1.21 8.65 18.56
CA ILE A 76 0.06 8.79 19.46
C ILE A 76 -0.41 7.41 19.90
N ALA A 77 -0.50 7.23 21.21
CA ALA A 77 -0.99 6.02 21.85
C ALA A 77 -2.44 6.19 22.31
N ASN A 78 -3.24 5.14 22.12
CA ASN A 78 -4.53 5.01 22.77
C ASN A 78 -4.38 4.68 24.27
N ALA A 79 -5.50 4.52 24.98
CA ALA A 79 -5.49 4.20 26.42
C ALA A 79 -4.76 2.88 26.77
N ALA A 80 -4.63 1.96 25.82
CA ALA A 80 -3.88 0.70 25.95
C ALA A 80 -2.40 0.83 25.56
N GLY A 81 -1.92 2.02 25.21
CA GLY A 81 -0.54 2.24 24.76
C GLY A 81 -0.28 1.83 23.31
N VAL A 82 -1.30 1.44 22.54
CA VAL A 82 -1.16 1.03 21.13
C VAL A 82 -1.09 2.26 20.24
N THR A 83 -0.10 2.29 19.34
CA THR A 83 0.11 3.35 18.35
C THR A 83 -0.04 2.80 16.92
N LEU A 84 -0.16 3.67 15.92
CA LEU A 84 -0.15 3.24 14.52
C LEU A 84 1.18 2.59 14.13
N LYS A 85 2.30 3.05 14.69
CA LYS A 85 3.60 2.38 14.58
C LYS A 85 3.52 0.93 15.09
N ALA A 86 2.96 0.71 16.28
CA ALA A 86 2.84 -0.63 16.86
C ALA A 86 2.00 -1.57 15.96
N VAL A 87 0.93 -1.06 15.33
CA VAL A 87 0.11 -1.81 14.36
C VAL A 87 0.93 -2.20 13.11
N LEU A 88 1.73 -1.28 12.57
CA LEU A 88 2.59 -1.53 11.42
C LEU A 88 3.74 -2.52 11.74
N GLU A 89 4.24 -2.53 12.99
CA GLU A 89 5.29 -3.41 13.49
C GLU A 89 4.78 -4.76 14.03
N ALA A 90 3.46 -4.95 14.15
CA ALA A 90 2.84 -6.17 14.65
C ALA A 90 2.90 -7.31 13.62
N SER A 91 3.59 -8.42 13.91
CA SER A 91 3.69 -9.56 12.99
C SER A 91 2.37 -10.32 12.78
N GLN A 92 1.44 -10.22 13.73
CA GLN A 92 0.13 -10.88 13.70
C GLN A 92 -0.93 -10.15 12.87
N ILE A 93 -0.68 -8.89 12.51
CA ILE A 93 -1.56 -8.10 11.64
C ILE A 93 -0.94 -8.12 10.24
N ASN A 94 -1.68 -8.66 9.27
CA ASN A 94 -1.23 -8.65 7.89
C ASN A 94 -1.29 -7.24 7.32
N LYS A 95 -0.19 -6.75 6.73
CA LYS A 95 -0.20 -5.54 5.91
C LYS A 95 0.06 -5.94 4.46
N VAL A 96 -0.97 -5.85 3.63
CA VAL A 96 -0.90 -6.18 2.21
C VAL A 96 -0.46 -4.93 1.46
N PHE A 97 0.73 -4.99 0.88
CA PHE A 97 1.29 -3.97 -0.01
C PHE A 97 1.41 -4.54 -1.42
N PHE A 98 1.33 -3.71 -2.44
CA PHE A 98 1.78 -4.09 -3.77
C PHE A 98 3.18 -3.52 -3.99
N ASP A 99 4.22 -4.36 -3.84
CA ASP A 99 5.63 -3.95 -3.92
C ASP A 99 6.13 -3.07 -2.76
N VAL A 100 6.33 -3.67 -1.58
CA VAL A 100 6.62 -2.95 -0.30
C VAL A 100 7.98 -2.23 -0.22
N ARG A 101 8.83 -2.32 -1.24
CA ARG A 101 10.27 -2.02 -1.07
C ARG A 101 10.52 -0.56 -0.70
N ASN A 102 10.01 0.38 -1.50
CA ASN A 102 10.18 1.81 -1.25
C ASN A 102 9.36 2.26 -0.03
N ASP A 103 8.18 1.68 0.21
CA ASP A 103 7.36 1.99 1.38
C ASP A 103 8.08 1.66 2.68
N SER A 104 8.65 0.45 2.76
CA SER A 104 9.44 -0.01 3.89
C SER A 104 10.70 0.83 4.08
N ASP A 105 11.40 1.18 3.00
CA ASP A 105 12.58 2.07 3.07
C ASP A 105 12.21 3.43 3.66
N SER A 106 11.13 4.05 3.18
CA SER A 106 10.63 5.33 3.69
C SER A 106 10.17 5.26 5.15
N LEU A 107 9.35 4.27 5.49
CA LEU A 107 8.83 4.11 6.86
C LEU A 107 9.95 3.89 7.87
N PHE A 108 10.96 3.10 7.51
CA PHE A 108 12.10 2.83 8.39
C PHE A 108 13.00 4.07 8.56
N HIS A 109 13.47 4.68 7.46
CA HIS A 109 14.46 5.75 7.58
C HIS A 109 13.87 7.06 8.12
N HIS A 110 12.63 7.39 7.79
CA HIS A 110 12.00 8.64 8.25
C HIS A 110 11.34 8.51 9.62
N PHE A 111 10.76 7.35 9.93
CA PHE A 111 9.91 7.15 11.11
C PHE A 111 10.35 6.00 12.03
N GLN A 112 11.47 5.33 11.72
CA GLN A 112 12.01 4.21 12.48
C GLN A 112 11.05 3.01 12.59
N ILE A 113 10.14 2.86 11.63
CA ILE A 113 9.11 1.81 11.63
C ILE A 113 9.69 0.55 10.99
N SER A 114 9.84 -0.51 11.80
CA SER A 114 10.33 -1.81 11.37
C SER A 114 9.15 -2.69 10.95
N LEU A 115 8.67 -2.54 9.72
CA LEU A 115 7.51 -3.27 9.20
C LEU A 115 7.62 -4.79 9.43
N GLN A 116 6.55 -5.39 9.96
CA GLN A 116 6.40 -6.84 10.12
C GLN A 116 5.05 -7.30 9.56
N GLY A 117 4.82 -8.61 9.41
CA GLY A 117 3.52 -9.13 8.96
C GLY A 117 3.14 -8.69 7.53
N VAL A 118 4.12 -8.36 6.68
CA VAL A 118 3.87 -7.91 5.31
C VAL A 118 3.44 -9.08 4.42
N GLN A 119 2.44 -8.85 3.59
CA GLN A 119 2.07 -9.69 2.45
C GLN A 119 2.34 -8.90 1.16
N ASP A 120 3.40 -9.26 0.42
CA ASP A 120 3.75 -8.56 -0.82
C ASP A 120 2.98 -9.14 -2.00
N LEU A 121 1.94 -8.43 -2.43
CA LEU A 121 1.01 -8.89 -3.44
C LEU A 121 1.64 -9.03 -4.83
N GLN A 122 2.71 -8.28 -5.12
CA GLN A 122 3.46 -8.41 -6.36
C GLN A 122 4.22 -9.75 -6.40
N LEU A 123 4.75 -10.21 -5.26
CA LEU A 123 5.38 -11.52 -5.16
C LEU A 123 4.37 -12.66 -5.19
N MET A 124 3.20 -12.48 -4.58
CA MET A 124 2.09 -13.43 -4.69
C MET A 124 1.66 -13.58 -6.15
N GLU A 125 1.46 -12.48 -6.87
CA GLU A 125 1.13 -12.49 -8.31
C GLU A 125 2.17 -13.30 -9.09
N LEU A 126 3.46 -12.97 -8.94
CA LEU A 126 4.56 -13.65 -9.62
C LEU A 126 4.60 -15.15 -9.34
N ALA A 127 4.40 -15.56 -8.09
CA ALA A 127 4.40 -16.95 -7.67
C ALA A 127 3.24 -17.76 -8.29
N THR A 128 2.09 -17.12 -8.54
CA THR A 128 0.93 -17.80 -9.15
C THR A 128 1.04 -18.00 -10.66
N ARG A 129 1.98 -17.33 -11.33
CA ARG A 129 2.21 -17.51 -12.76
C ARG A 129 2.65 -18.95 -13.05
N ARG A 130 2.21 -19.51 -14.18
CA ARG A 130 2.68 -20.83 -14.64
C ARG A 130 4.04 -20.76 -15.35
N GLN A 131 4.32 -19.65 -16.03
CA GLN A 131 5.51 -19.44 -16.85
C GLN A 131 6.34 -18.25 -16.33
N ASN A 132 7.25 -17.74 -17.16
CA ASN A 132 8.17 -16.62 -16.96
C ASN A 132 7.97 -15.81 -15.66
N ARG A 133 8.91 -16.01 -14.72
CA ARG A 133 9.02 -15.27 -13.46
C ARG A 133 10.21 -14.30 -13.43
N ARG A 134 10.85 -14.08 -14.58
CA ARG A 134 12.02 -13.20 -14.69
C ARG A 134 11.70 -11.78 -14.28
N LEU A 135 10.51 -11.27 -14.62
CA LEU A 135 10.10 -9.90 -14.35
C LEU A 135 8.83 -9.84 -13.49
N VAL A 136 8.81 -8.95 -12.51
CA VAL A 136 7.60 -8.63 -11.74
C VAL A 136 6.60 -7.80 -12.56
N ALA A 137 5.32 -7.85 -12.23
CA ALA A 137 4.29 -6.99 -12.83
C ALA A 137 4.06 -5.73 -11.98
N GLY A 138 3.71 -4.62 -12.64
CA GLY A 138 3.10 -3.48 -11.97
C GLY A 138 1.62 -3.71 -11.64
N LEU A 139 1.09 -2.90 -10.72
CA LEU A 139 -0.28 -3.03 -10.21
C LEU A 139 -1.35 -3.02 -11.32
N ALA A 140 -1.23 -2.10 -12.29
CA ALA A 140 -2.17 -2.01 -13.40
C ALA A 140 -2.27 -3.32 -14.19
N ARG A 141 -1.14 -3.98 -14.46
CA ARG A 141 -1.11 -5.27 -15.16
C ARG A 141 -1.74 -6.39 -14.32
N ALA A 142 -1.48 -6.41 -13.02
CA ALA A 142 -2.09 -7.37 -12.11
C ALA A 142 -3.63 -7.19 -12.05
N ILE A 143 -4.11 -5.94 -11.98
CA ILE A 143 -5.56 -5.65 -12.01
C ILE A 143 -6.18 -6.08 -13.33
N GLN A 144 -5.56 -5.72 -14.46
CA GLN A 144 -6.09 -6.08 -15.77
C GLN A 144 -6.24 -7.59 -15.91
N ASN A 145 -5.22 -8.36 -15.54
CA ASN A 145 -5.21 -9.80 -15.73
C ASN A 145 -6.06 -10.56 -14.70
N ASP A 146 -5.99 -10.16 -13.43
CA ASP A 146 -6.45 -11.02 -12.33
C ASP A 146 -7.55 -10.39 -11.46
N SER A 147 -7.81 -9.09 -11.50
CA SER A 147 -8.88 -8.51 -10.67
C SER A 147 -10.25 -9.10 -11.02
N PRO A 148 -11.11 -9.42 -10.04
CA PRO A 148 -12.41 -10.06 -10.25
C PRO A 148 -13.50 -9.09 -10.75
N ILE A 149 -13.19 -7.80 -10.87
CA ILE A 149 -14.17 -6.77 -11.29
C ILE A 149 -14.41 -6.81 -12.79
N SER A 150 -15.47 -6.15 -13.26
CA SER A 150 -15.82 -6.12 -14.68
C SER A 150 -14.74 -5.44 -15.53
N SER A 151 -14.60 -5.83 -16.80
CA SER A 151 -13.66 -5.17 -17.73
C SER A 151 -13.91 -3.67 -17.87
N SER A 152 -15.19 -3.24 -17.80
CA SER A 152 -15.54 -1.83 -17.79
C SER A 152 -15.03 -1.10 -16.54
N ASP A 153 -15.07 -1.73 -15.37
CA ASP A 153 -14.58 -1.11 -14.14
C ASP A 153 -13.05 -1.09 -14.09
N LYS A 154 -12.38 -2.11 -14.64
CA LYS A 154 -10.91 -2.09 -14.86
C LYS A 154 -10.50 -0.92 -15.74
N LEU A 155 -11.22 -0.69 -16.84
CA LEU A 155 -10.95 0.43 -17.75
C LEU A 155 -11.18 1.79 -17.06
N LYS A 156 -12.26 1.94 -16.29
CA LYS A 156 -12.51 3.16 -15.51
C LYS A 156 -11.42 3.42 -14.48
N TRP A 157 -11.01 2.39 -13.74
CA TRP A 157 -9.92 2.48 -12.77
C TRP A 157 -8.62 2.91 -13.45
N GLU A 158 -8.26 2.30 -14.58
CA GLU A 158 -7.04 2.62 -15.32
C GLU A 158 -7.06 4.04 -15.89
N GLN A 159 -8.20 4.48 -16.43
CA GLN A 159 -8.39 5.85 -16.92
C GLN A 159 -8.23 6.87 -15.79
N HIS A 160 -8.86 6.63 -14.64
CA HIS A 160 -8.73 7.49 -13.47
C HIS A 160 -7.28 7.55 -12.97
N LYS A 161 -6.64 6.39 -12.82
CA LYS A 161 -5.23 6.30 -12.41
C LYS A 161 -4.31 7.07 -13.36
N LYS A 162 -4.54 6.94 -14.68
CA LYS A 162 -3.76 7.67 -15.69
C LYS A 162 -3.99 9.18 -15.61
N SER A 163 -5.23 9.63 -15.49
CA SER A 163 -5.53 11.07 -15.40
C SER A 163 -4.93 11.73 -14.17
N THR A 164 -4.87 11.02 -13.04
CA THR A 164 -4.26 11.56 -11.82
C THR A 164 -2.73 11.47 -11.86
N ASN A 165 -2.17 10.46 -12.53
CA ASN A 165 -0.72 10.35 -12.72
C ASN A 165 -0.12 11.60 -13.40
N ASP A 166 -0.83 12.19 -14.35
CA ASP A 166 -0.40 13.41 -15.04
C ASP A 166 -0.26 14.61 -14.07
N LEU A 167 -0.90 14.59 -12.90
CA LEU A 167 -0.78 15.64 -11.89
C LEU A 167 0.54 15.60 -11.12
N PHE A 168 1.17 14.43 -10.99
CA PHE A 168 2.39 14.25 -10.18
C PHE A 168 3.60 13.75 -10.96
N ASP A 169 3.43 13.24 -12.18
CA ASP A 169 4.54 12.81 -13.04
C ASP A 169 5.29 14.02 -13.64
N PRO A 170 6.56 14.27 -13.26
CA PRO A 170 7.33 15.40 -13.79
C PRO A 170 7.54 15.34 -15.31
N GLN A 171 7.52 14.15 -15.91
CA GLN A 171 7.67 14.01 -17.37
C GLN A 171 6.45 14.53 -18.14
N LYS A 172 5.33 14.73 -17.45
CA LYS A 172 4.07 15.23 -18.01
C LYS A 172 3.70 16.63 -17.49
N GLY A 173 4.64 17.30 -16.82
CA GLY A 173 4.42 18.62 -16.22
C GLY A 173 3.77 18.59 -14.84
N GLY A 174 3.61 17.40 -14.25
CA GLY A 174 3.16 17.21 -12.88
C GLY A 174 4.26 17.46 -11.85
N ARG A 175 3.90 17.41 -10.56
CA ARG A 175 4.84 17.55 -9.45
C ARG A 175 4.42 16.71 -8.25
N PHE A 176 5.36 16.02 -7.60
CA PHE A 176 5.04 15.13 -6.48
C PHE A 176 4.47 15.88 -5.26
N GLU A 177 4.74 17.18 -5.15
CA GLU A 177 4.24 18.05 -4.08
C GLU A 177 2.71 18.11 -4.02
N VAL A 178 2.00 17.69 -5.06
CA VAL A 178 0.53 17.59 -5.06
C VAL A 178 0.01 16.68 -3.93
N PHE A 179 0.79 15.68 -3.49
CA PHE A 179 0.45 14.82 -2.35
C PHE A 179 0.55 15.55 -1.00
N SER A 180 1.33 16.64 -0.94
CA SER A 180 1.55 17.45 0.25
C SER A 180 0.64 18.68 0.32
N GLU A 181 -0.09 19.01 -0.75
CA GLU A 181 -1.00 20.16 -0.77
C GLU A 181 -2.19 19.96 0.18
N ARG A 182 -2.58 21.02 0.90
CA ARG A 182 -3.74 21.03 1.80
C ARG A 182 -4.69 22.20 1.45
N PRO A 183 -6.02 21.98 1.51
CA PRO A 183 -6.69 20.70 1.73
C PRO A 183 -6.42 19.71 0.58
N PHE A 184 -6.58 18.41 0.83
CA PHE A 184 -6.37 17.39 -0.20
C PHE A 184 -7.27 17.64 -1.41
N ARG A 185 -6.69 17.60 -2.61
CA ARG A 185 -7.48 17.59 -3.85
C ARG A 185 -8.29 16.29 -3.92
N LYS A 186 -9.56 16.38 -4.29
CA LYS A 186 -10.45 15.21 -4.43
C LYS A 186 -9.83 14.10 -5.28
N GLY A 187 -9.24 14.43 -6.43
CA GLY A 187 -8.60 13.44 -7.31
C GLY A 187 -7.40 12.72 -6.69
N ILE A 188 -6.70 13.34 -5.73
CA ILE A 188 -5.60 12.69 -4.99
C ILE A 188 -6.16 11.68 -3.99
N LEU A 189 -7.24 12.03 -3.27
CA LEU A 189 -7.92 11.08 -2.38
C LEU A 189 -8.43 9.86 -3.16
N GLU A 190 -9.11 10.09 -4.30
CA GLU A 190 -9.62 9.02 -5.15
C GLU A 190 -8.51 8.14 -5.71
N TYR A 191 -7.38 8.73 -6.10
CA TYR A 191 -6.19 7.98 -6.55
C TYR A 191 -5.61 7.10 -5.45
N CYS A 192 -5.39 7.65 -4.24
CA CYS A 192 -4.89 6.90 -3.09
C CYS A 192 -5.80 5.70 -2.75
N VAL A 193 -7.11 5.90 -2.78
CA VAL A 193 -8.09 4.83 -2.59
C VAL A 193 -8.02 3.80 -3.71
N GLY A 194 -7.89 4.24 -4.96
CA GLY A 194 -7.75 3.39 -6.14
C GLY A 194 -6.59 2.39 -6.04
N ASP A 195 -5.50 2.75 -5.36
CA ASP A 195 -4.30 1.91 -5.25
C ASP A 195 -4.40 0.81 -4.20
N VAL A 196 -5.35 0.92 -3.26
CA VAL A 196 -5.60 -0.10 -2.22
C VAL A 196 -6.90 -0.87 -2.40
N VAL A 197 -7.93 -0.26 -3.01
CA VAL A 197 -9.31 -0.78 -2.99
C VAL A 197 -9.48 -2.11 -3.73
N LEU A 198 -8.65 -2.36 -4.75
CA LEU A 198 -8.68 -3.59 -5.55
C LEU A 198 -7.73 -4.69 -5.03
N LEU A 199 -6.85 -4.37 -4.08
CA LEU A 199 -5.90 -5.32 -3.52
C LEU A 199 -6.57 -6.53 -2.82
N PRO A 200 -7.71 -6.41 -2.10
CA PRO A 200 -8.37 -7.57 -1.50
C PRO A 200 -8.83 -8.61 -2.52
N GLY A 201 -9.33 -8.16 -3.67
CA GLY A 201 -9.77 -9.04 -4.76
C GLY A 201 -8.59 -9.84 -5.31
N LEU A 202 -7.47 -9.16 -5.56
CA LEU A 202 -6.22 -9.79 -6.01
C LEU A 202 -5.65 -10.74 -4.96
N TYR A 203 -5.58 -10.32 -3.68
CA TYR A 203 -5.10 -11.13 -2.57
C TYR A 203 -5.87 -12.46 -2.47
N ASN A 204 -7.20 -12.39 -2.47
CA ASN A 204 -8.05 -13.59 -2.40
C ASN A 204 -7.84 -14.54 -3.59
N ILE A 205 -7.55 -14.00 -4.78
CA ILE A 205 -7.28 -14.81 -5.97
C ILE A 205 -5.93 -15.50 -5.85
N TYR A 206 -4.88 -14.76 -5.50
CA TYR A 206 -3.55 -15.33 -5.41
C TYR A 206 -3.43 -16.31 -4.25
N GLU A 207 -3.98 -15.97 -3.09
CA GLU A 207 -3.96 -16.81 -1.89
C GLU A 207 -4.60 -18.18 -2.14
N ARG A 208 -5.69 -18.25 -2.92
CA ARG A 208 -6.30 -19.54 -3.33
C ARG A 208 -5.46 -20.34 -4.32
N LYS A 209 -4.66 -19.66 -5.16
CA LYS A 209 -3.82 -20.30 -6.19
C LYS A 209 -2.49 -20.83 -5.61
N LEU A 210 -1.97 -20.22 -4.54
CA LEU A 210 -0.67 -20.60 -3.97
C LEU A 210 -0.74 -21.98 -3.29
N SER A 211 0.28 -22.80 -3.54
CA SER A 211 0.56 -24.00 -2.73
C SER A 211 1.30 -23.63 -1.45
N ALA A 212 1.35 -24.54 -0.47
CA ALA A 212 2.10 -24.30 0.78
C ALA A 212 3.58 -23.96 0.53
N VAL A 213 4.22 -24.63 -0.43
CA VAL A 213 5.61 -24.35 -0.83
C VAL A 213 5.76 -22.94 -1.39
N TRP A 214 4.83 -22.51 -2.24
CA TRP A 214 4.89 -21.16 -2.81
C TRP A 214 4.55 -20.08 -1.79
N ARG A 215 3.63 -20.32 -0.84
CA ARG A 215 3.39 -19.40 0.28
C ARG A 215 4.66 -19.15 1.07
N GLU A 216 5.41 -20.21 1.38
CA GLU A 216 6.65 -20.07 2.15
C GLU A 216 7.76 -19.35 1.36
N ARG A 217 7.85 -19.60 0.05
CA ARG A 217 8.77 -18.86 -0.83
C ARG A 217 8.43 -17.37 -0.90
N VAL A 218 7.15 -17.04 -1.08
CA VAL A 218 6.66 -15.65 -1.07
C VAL A 218 7.00 -15.00 0.27
N ARG A 219 6.64 -15.63 1.39
CA ARG A 219 6.93 -15.13 2.74
C ARG A 219 8.42 -14.83 2.92
N THR A 220 9.29 -15.77 2.53
CA THR A 220 10.75 -15.61 2.62
C THR A 220 11.24 -14.44 1.76
N ALA A 221 10.77 -14.33 0.51
CA ALA A 221 11.14 -13.25 -0.38
C ALA A 221 10.60 -11.88 0.08
N THR A 222 9.41 -11.83 0.67
CA THR A 222 8.84 -10.62 1.28
C THR A 222 9.67 -10.15 2.46
N VAL A 223 10.04 -11.05 3.39
CA VAL A 223 10.94 -10.72 4.51
C VAL A 223 12.30 -10.23 4.00
N ALA A 224 12.83 -10.86 2.95
CA ALA A 224 14.08 -10.41 2.32
C ALA A 224 13.96 -9.02 1.69
N ARG A 225 12.82 -8.69 1.03
CA ARG A 225 12.55 -7.35 0.49
C ARG A 225 12.52 -6.28 1.58
N VAL A 226 11.81 -6.53 2.68
CA VAL A 226 11.72 -5.61 3.83
C VAL A 226 13.10 -5.42 4.47
N ARG A 227 13.83 -6.51 4.74
CA ARG A 227 15.17 -6.42 5.33
C ARG A 227 16.15 -5.68 4.41
N LEU A 228 16.12 -5.97 3.12
CA LEU A 228 16.98 -5.31 2.14
C LEU A 228 16.66 -3.82 2.10
N SER A 229 15.38 -3.44 1.99
CA SER A 229 15.00 -2.03 1.89
C SER A 229 15.38 -1.19 3.11
N GLN A 230 15.47 -1.80 4.28
CA GLN A 230 15.93 -1.15 5.51
C GLN A 230 17.46 -1.10 5.66
N SER A 231 18.21 -1.77 4.78
CA SER A 231 19.68 -1.83 4.84
C SER A 231 20.36 -0.65 4.15
N ALA A 232 21.61 -0.37 4.53
CA ALA A 232 22.43 0.66 3.89
C ALA A 232 22.67 0.41 2.38
N SER A 233 22.61 -0.85 1.92
CA SER A 233 22.87 -1.25 0.53
C SER A 233 21.67 -1.14 -0.41
N TYR A 234 20.48 -0.81 0.09
CA TYR A 234 19.31 -0.64 -0.76
C TYR A 234 19.47 0.57 -1.69
N VAL A 235 19.17 0.36 -2.98
CA VAL A 235 19.12 1.42 -3.98
C VAL A 235 17.67 1.54 -4.46
N PRO A 236 16.96 2.62 -4.07
CA PRO A 236 15.62 2.89 -4.55
C PRO A 236 15.59 2.99 -6.08
N ASN A 237 14.50 2.52 -6.71
CA ASN A 237 14.29 2.62 -8.16
C ASN A 237 15.39 1.96 -9.04
N ASN A 238 16.19 1.03 -8.48
CA ASN A 238 17.14 0.26 -9.26
C ASN A 238 16.40 -0.56 -10.35
N ARG A 239 16.93 -0.61 -11.57
CA ARG A 239 16.38 -1.42 -12.67
C ARG A 239 16.28 -2.90 -12.30
N ASP A 240 17.19 -3.40 -11.48
CA ASP A 240 17.18 -4.79 -11.01
C ASP A 240 15.98 -5.08 -10.10
N ASN A 241 15.31 -4.06 -9.56
CA ASN A 241 14.05 -4.23 -8.83
C ASN A 241 12.91 -4.76 -9.73
N ALA A 242 13.06 -4.69 -11.06
CA ALA A 242 12.13 -5.32 -11.98
C ALA A 242 12.30 -6.85 -12.06
N LEU A 243 13.38 -7.41 -11.55
CA LEU A 243 13.64 -8.85 -11.58
C LEU A 243 12.86 -9.58 -10.48
N GLY A 244 12.32 -10.75 -10.84
CA GLY A 244 11.74 -11.69 -9.89
C GLY A 244 12.81 -12.41 -9.06
N PRO A 245 12.50 -12.85 -7.83
CA PRO A 245 13.47 -13.52 -6.95
C PRO A 245 13.61 -15.04 -7.21
N TRP A 246 12.95 -15.61 -8.23
CA TRP A 246 12.94 -17.04 -8.54
C TRP A 246 13.01 -17.34 -10.03
#